data_AF-A0AAQ5XAY0-F1
#
_entry.id   AF-A0AAQ5XAY0-F1
#
_cell.length_a   1.000
_cell.length_b   1.000
_cell.length_c   1.000
_cell.angle_alpha   90.00
_cell.angle_beta   90.00
_cell.angle_gamma   90.00
#
_symmetry.space_group_name_H-M   'P 1'
#
loop_
_entity.id
_entity.type
_entity.pdbx_description
1 polymer ?
#
loop_
_entity_poly.entity_id
_entity_poly.type
_entity_poly.pdbx_seq_one_letter_code
_entity_poly.pdbx_strand_id
1 'polypeptide(L)'
;MEGAKVWLEQTGSTLNTVLDQQRKVYRRFGLGSSYAKVMKFSILLQYSEYGVVNRDFPDIPPRLLEDIYQMGGDFLLDEAGKVLLCHTCKTPLDRPTVTDILQAAQH
;
A
#
# COMPACT_ATOMS: atom_id res chain seq x y z
N MET A 1 -0.86 16.06 -4.87
CA MET A 1 0.45 16.41 -4.25
C MET A 1 0.33 16.68 -2.76
N GLU A 2 -0.66 17.45 -2.32
CA GLU A 2 -0.78 17.86 -0.92
C GLU A 2 -0.97 16.67 0.05
N GLY A 3 -1.79 15.67 -0.30
CA GLY A 3 -1.96 14.48 0.55
C GLY A 3 -0.68 13.65 0.76
N ALA A 4 0.15 13.49 -0.28
CA ALA A 4 1.44 12.79 -0.17
C ALA A 4 2.43 13.53 0.75
N LYS A 5 2.41 14.86 0.76
CA LYS A 5 3.23 15.66 1.67
C LYS A 5 2.78 15.48 3.13
N VAL A 6 1.47 15.59 3.39
CA VAL A 6 0.90 15.34 4.72
C VAL A 6 1.27 13.94 5.21
N TRP A 7 1.16 12.92 4.36
CA TRP A 7 1.56 11.56 4.72
C TRP A 7 3.05 11.44 5.06
N LEU A 8 3.93 12.10 4.30
CA LEU A 8 5.37 12.13 4.59
C LEU A 8 5.69 12.82 5.91
N GLU A 9 5.04 13.96 6.20
CA GLU A 9 5.19 14.71 7.45
C GLU A 9 4.71 13.89 8.66
N GLN A 10 3.59 13.19 8.53
CA GLN A 10 3.04 12.34 9.59
C GLN A 10 3.86 11.07 9.85
N THR A 11 4.41 10.45 8.81
CA THR A 11 5.12 9.17 8.95
C THR A 11 6.61 9.33 9.18
N GLY A 12 7.20 10.47 8.81
CA GLY A 12 8.66 10.67 8.85
C GLY A 12 9.43 9.67 7.98
N SER A 13 8.78 9.10 6.95
CA SER A 13 9.38 8.05 6.13
C SER A 13 10.69 8.52 5.49
N THR A 14 11.74 7.74 5.66
CA THR A 14 13.07 7.99 5.06
C THR A 14 13.21 7.34 3.68
N LEU A 15 12.21 6.57 3.24
CA LEU A 15 12.22 5.90 1.94
C LEU A 15 11.87 6.88 0.81
N ASN A 16 12.55 6.71 -0.32
CA ASN A 16 12.27 7.48 -1.53
C ASN A 16 10.82 7.28 -1.95
N THR A 17 10.05 8.36 -1.90
CA THR A 17 8.62 8.36 -2.24
C THR A 17 8.42 9.02 -3.59
N VAL A 18 7.77 8.30 -4.50
CA VAL A 18 7.45 8.77 -5.86
C VAL A 18 5.95 8.86 -6.06
N LEU A 19 5.49 9.84 -6.84
CA LEU A 19 4.07 10.08 -7.09
C LEU A 19 3.70 9.78 -8.55
N ASP A 20 2.93 8.72 -8.77
CA ASP A 20 2.36 8.37 -10.07
C ASP A 20 1.00 9.04 -10.28
N GLN A 21 1.01 10.35 -10.58
CA GLN A 21 -0.21 11.17 -10.69
C GLN A 21 -1.22 10.63 -11.70
N GLN A 22 -0.75 9.96 -12.76
CA GLN A 22 -1.60 9.43 -13.83
C GLN A 22 -1.94 7.94 -13.61
N ARG A 23 -1.52 7.35 -12.48
CA ARG A 23 -1.67 5.92 -12.15
C ARG A 23 -1.21 5.01 -13.30
N LYS A 24 -0.19 5.41 -14.05
CA LYS A 24 0.32 4.67 -15.22
C LYS A 24 1.12 3.46 -14.77
N VAL A 25 2.07 3.67 -13.87
CA VAL A 25 2.89 2.61 -13.27
C VAL A 25 2.00 1.71 -12.43
N TYR A 26 1.16 2.29 -11.58
CA TYR A 26 0.19 1.58 -10.74
C TYR A 26 -0.65 0.56 -11.52
N ARG A 27 -1.26 1.00 -12.63
CA ARG A 27 -2.06 0.11 -13.50
C ARG A 27 -1.21 -0.89 -14.28
N ARG A 28 0.02 -0.53 -14.67
CA ARG A 28 0.93 -1.43 -15.39
C ARG A 28 1.36 -2.62 -14.54
N PHE A 29 1.47 -2.42 -13.23
CA PHE A 29 1.69 -3.49 -12.24
C PHE A 29 0.42 -4.29 -11.89
N GLY A 30 -0.71 -4.04 -12.56
CA GLY A 30 -1.95 -4.78 -12.37
C GLY A 30 -2.73 -4.37 -11.12
N LEU A 31 -2.38 -3.24 -10.49
CA LEU A 31 -3.10 -2.73 -9.34
C LEU A 31 -4.35 -1.93 -9.76
N GLY A 32 -5.32 -1.89 -8.85
CA GLY A 32 -6.63 -1.30 -9.08
C GLY A 32 -7.34 -0.99 -7.78
N SER A 33 -8.63 -0.68 -7.85
CA SER A 33 -9.43 -0.37 -6.67
C SER A 33 -10.52 -1.42 -6.49
N SER A 34 -10.86 -1.75 -5.25
CA SER A 34 -11.85 -2.79 -4.99
C SER A 34 -12.60 -2.56 -3.68
N TYR A 35 -13.84 -2.09 -3.82
CA TYR A 35 -14.78 -1.96 -2.71
C TYR A 35 -14.94 -3.27 -1.93
N ALA A 36 -15.21 -4.38 -2.65
CA ALA A 36 -15.49 -5.67 -2.00
C ALA A 36 -14.30 -6.21 -1.20
N LYS A 37 -13.06 -5.93 -1.62
CA LYS A 37 -11.85 -6.34 -0.89
C LYS A 37 -11.57 -5.43 0.32
N VAL A 38 -11.83 -4.13 0.19
CA VAL A 38 -11.56 -3.13 1.24
C VAL A 38 -12.64 -3.16 2.32
N MET A 39 -13.90 -3.25 1.94
CA MET A 39 -15.06 -3.25 2.84
C MET A 39 -15.45 -4.65 3.34
N LYS A 40 -14.57 -5.64 3.15
CA LYS A 40 -14.80 -7.01 3.62
C LYS A 40 -14.92 -7.00 5.14
N PHE A 41 -15.97 -7.62 5.68
CA PHE A 41 -16.25 -7.63 7.13
C PHE A 41 -15.05 -8.01 8.00
N SER A 42 -14.31 -9.05 7.61
CA SER A 42 -13.12 -9.48 8.36
C SER A 42 -12.03 -8.40 8.45
N ILE A 43 -11.91 -7.56 7.42
CA ILE A 43 -10.95 -6.43 7.40
C ILE A 43 -11.45 -5.30 8.30
N LEU A 44 -12.73 -4.96 8.20
CA LEU A 44 -13.33 -3.93 9.05
C LEU A 44 -13.29 -4.31 10.54
N LEU A 45 -13.48 -5.60 10.85
CA LEU A 45 -13.35 -6.13 12.22
C LEU A 45 -11.92 -5.93 12.74
N GLN A 46 -10.90 -6.28 11.95
CA GLN A 46 -9.50 -6.06 12.35
C GLN A 46 -9.17 -4.57 12.52
N TYR A 47 -9.71 -3.69 11.68
CA TYR A 47 -9.56 -2.25 11.86
C TYR A 47 -10.22 -1.72 13.13
N SER A 48 -11.32 -2.33 13.59
CA SER A 48 -11.95 -1.93 14.86
C SER A 48 -11.04 -2.19 16.08
N GLU A 49 -10.11 -3.14 15.96
CA GLU A 49 -9.15 -3.47 17.02
C GLU A 49 -7.99 -2.46 17.10
N TYR A 50 -7.79 -1.61 16.09
CA TYR A 50 -6.68 -0.66 16.07
C TYR A 50 -6.70 0.34 17.23
N GLY A 51 -7.91 0.79 17.63
CA GLY A 51 -8.06 1.66 18.80
C GLY A 51 -7.68 0.97 20.13
N VAL A 52 -7.80 -0.35 20.20
CA VAL A 52 -7.41 -1.13 21.39
C VAL A 52 -5.89 -1.22 21.52
N VAL A 53 -5.18 -1.27 20.39
CA VAL A 53 -3.70 -1.34 20.35
C VAL A 53 -3.03 0.02 20.17
N ASN A 54 -3.77 1.11 20.38
CA ASN A 54 -3.29 2.49 20.23
C ASN A 54 -2.63 2.75 18.86
N ARG A 55 -3.22 2.17 17.80
CA ARG A 55 -2.82 2.40 16.42
C ARG A 55 -3.82 3.33 15.76
N ASP A 56 -3.34 4.46 15.28
CA ASP A 56 -4.19 5.44 14.60
C ASP A 56 -4.14 5.29 13.08
N PHE A 57 -5.23 5.73 12.44
CA PHE A 57 -5.24 5.99 11.01
C PHE A 57 -4.56 7.33 10.72
N PRO A 58 -3.93 7.49 9.54
CA PRO A 58 -3.42 8.79 9.11
C PRO A 58 -4.52 9.85 9.14
N ASP A 59 -4.24 11.00 9.75
CA ASP A 59 -5.18 12.12 9.82
C ASP A 59 -5.12 12.94 8.53
N ILE A 60 -5.78 12.42 7.49
CA ILE A 60 -5.78 13.04 6.16
C ILE A 60 -7.06 13.87 6.01
N PRO A 61 -6.94 15.20 5.76
CA PRO A 61 -8.10 16.06 5.55
C PRO A 61 -9.04 15.49 4.47
N PRO A 62 -10.37 15.56 4.63
CA PRO A 62 -11.31 14.97 3.68
C PRO A 62 -11.14 15.45 2.24
N ARG A 63 -10.72 16.71 2.04
CA ARG A 63 -10.42 17.27 0.71
C ARG A 63 -9.22 16.63 0.02
N LEU A 64 -8.37 15.92 0.76
CA LEU A 64 -7.17 15.22 0.30
C LEU A 64 -7.36 13.70 0.27
N LEU A 65 -8.51 13.18 0.71
CA LEU A 65 -8.85 11.78 0.54
C LEU A 65 -9.06 11.51 -0.95
N GLU A 66 -8.14 10.74 -1.52
CA GLU A 66 -8.28 10.23 -2.88
C GLU A 66 -9.12 8.93 -2.86
N ASP A 67 -8.70 7.93 -3.63
CA ASP A 67 -9.42 6.67 -3.75
C ASP A 67 -9.19 5.79 -2.52
N ILE A 68 -10.13 5.83 -1.58
CA ILE A 68 -10.10 5.02 -0.36
C ILE A 68 -10.22 3.50 -0.64
N TYR A 69 -10.55 3.11 -1.87
CA TYR A 69 -10.64 1.70 -2.28
C TYR A 69 -9.40 1.22 -3.02
N GLN A 70 -8.35 2.06 -3.11
CA GLN A 70 -7.09 1.72 -3.76
C GLN A 70 -6.45 0.51 -3.08
N MET A 71 -6.05 -0.49 -3.88
CA MET A 71 -5.37 -1.69 -3.41
C MET A 71 -3.86 -1.50 -3.34
N GLY A 72 -3.21 -2.21 -2.41
CA GLY A 72 -1.75 -2.26 -2.31
C GLY A 72 -1.12 -3.34 -3.18
N GLY A 73 0.20 -3.31 -3.24
CA GLY A 73 1.04 -4.38 -3.76
C GLY A 73 2.50 -4.16 -3.40
N ASP A 74 3.25 -5.24 -3.35
CA ASP A 74 4.67 -5.26 -3.06
C ASP A 74 5.41 -5.88 -4.25
N PHE A 75 6.44 -5.20 -4.73
CA PHE A 75 7.19 -5.62 -5.91
C PHE A 75 8.68 -5.53 -5.61
N LEU A 76 9.42 -6.57 -5.97
CA LEU A 76 10.88 -6.58 -5.91
C LEU A 76 11.42 -6.51 -7.34
N LEU A 77 12.35 -5.59 -7.56
CA LEU A 77 13.05 -5.42 -8.83
C LEU A 77 14.54 -5.71 -8.62
N ASP A 78 15.21 -6.26 -9.63
CA ASP A 78 16.68 -6.29 -9.69
C ASP A 78 17.25 -4.93 -10.16
N GLU A 79 18.58 -4.83 -10.22
CA GLU A 79 19.28 -3.62 -10.67
C GLU A 79 18.98 -3.24 -12.13
N ALA A 80 18.59 -4.20 -12.97
CA ALA A 80 18.19 -3.97 -14.36
C ALA A 80 16.71 -3.58 -14.50
N GLY A 81 15.96 -3.55 -13.39
CA GLY A 81 14.53 -3.25 -13.36
C GLY A 81 13.63 -4.44 -13.71
N LYS A 82 14.16 -5.67 -13.73
CA LYS A 82 13.37 -6.89 -13.90
C LYS A 82 12.63 -7.21 -12.61
N VAL A 83 11.36 -7.60 -12.74
CA VAL A 83 10.53 -8.01 -11.60
C VAL A 83 10.95 -9.40 -11.11
N LEU A 84 11.44 -9.47 -9.87
CA LEU A 84 11.76 -10.71 -9.14
C LEU A 84 10.59 -11.21 -8.30
N LEU A 85 9.79 -10.29 -7.73
CA LEU A 85 8.58 -10.59 -6.97
C LEU A 85 7.45 -9.66 -7.42
N CYS A 86 6.25 -10.21 -7.58
CA CYS A 86 5.03 -9.48 -7.87
C CYS A 86 3.91 -9.94 -6.93
N HIS A 87 3.64 -9.19 -5.87
CA HIS A 87 2.57 -9.48 -4.92
C HIS A 87 1.49 -8.42 -5.00
N THR A 88 0.44 -8.68 -5.78
CA THR A 88 -0.76 -7.83 -5.79
C THR A 88 -1.66 -8.21 -4.62
N CYS A 89 -1.97 -7.27 -3.74
CA CYS A 89 -2.67 -7.58 -2.49
C CYS A 89 -4.10 -8.06 -2.76
N LYS A 90 -4.51 -9.13 -2.07
CA LYS A 90 -5.89 -9.65 -2.10
C LYS A 90 -6.82 -8.88 -1.17
N THR A 91 -6.28 -8.29 -0.10
CA THR A 91 -6.98 -7.43 0.87
C THR A 91 -6.04 -6.30 1.31
N PRO A 92 -6.53 -5.22 1.95
CA PRO A 92 -5.65 -4.16 2.46
C PRO A 92 -4.55 -4.63 3.42
N LEU A 93 -4.76 -5.75 4.10
CA LEU A 93 -3.86 -6.32 5.11
C LEU A 93 -2.96 -7.45 4.57
N ASP A 94 -3.18 -7.88 3.33
CA ASP A 94 -2.36 -8.90 2.67
C ASP A 94 -1.00 -8.31 2.31
N ARG A 95 0.08 -8.90 2.80
CA ARG A 95 1.48 -8.50 2.50
C ARG A 95 2.34 -9.76 2.39
N PRO A 96 3.36 -9.78 1.52
CA PRO A 96 4.35 -10.85 1.57
C PRO A 96 5.11 -10.79 2.89
N THR A 97 5.58 -11.94 3.35
CA THR A 97 6.46 -11.99 4.51
C THR A 97 7.87 -11.51 4.13
N VAL A 98 8.66 -11.11 5.12
CA VAL A 98 10.09 -10.80 4.90
C VAL A 98 10.81 -12.01 4.31
N THR A 99 10.44 -13.23 4.71
CA THR A 99 11.00 -14.47 4.16
C THR A 99 10.68 -14.61 2.67
N ASP A 100 9.46 -14.33 2.23
CA ASP A 100 9.08 -14.38 0.81
C ASP A 100 9.94 -13.40 -0.02
N ILE A 101 10.16 -12.19 0.50
CA ILE A 101 10.98 -11.16 -0.15
C ILE A 101 12.45 -11.60 -0.25
N LEU A 102 13.03 -12.10 0.86
CA LEU A 102 14.42 -12.53 0.90
C LEU A 102 14.68 -13.74 -0.01
N GLN A 103 13.73 -14.67 -0.11
CA GLN A 103 13.84 -15.80 -1.04
C GLN A 103 13.82 -15.33 -2.50
N ALA A 104 12.93 -14.40 -2.85
CA ALA A 104 12.89 -13.83 -4.20
C ALA A 104 14.18 -13.08 -4.57
N ALA A 105 14.86 -12.46 -3.58
CA ALA A 105 16.10 -11.72 -3.79
C ALA A 105 17.35 -12.61 -4.01
N GLN A 106 17.24 -13.93 -3.83
CA GLN A 106 18.36 -14.87 -4.05
C GLN A 106 18.49 -15.33 -5.51
N HIS A 107 17.61 -14.86 -6.41
CA HIS A 107 17.55 -15.22 -7.82
C HIS A 107 18.00 -14.08 -8.73
#